data_AF-A0A250JJT9-F1
#
_entry.id   AF-A0A250JJT9-F1
#
_cell.length_a   1.000
_cell.length_b   1.000
_cell.length_c   1.000
_cell.angle_alpha   90.00
_cell.angle_beta   90.00
_cell.angle_gamma   90.00
#
_symmetry.space_group_name_H-M   'P 1'
#
loop_
_entity.id
_entity.type
_entity.pdbx_description
1 polymer ?
#
loop_
_entity_poly.entity_id
_entity_poly.type
_entity_poly.pdbx_seq_one_letter_code
_entity_poly.pdbx_strand_id
1 'polypeptide(L)'
;MHRQEILDHVRNIILATHTGLYPDDVNEFSSMTYDLGMDSFHLESMISRLKDEVANIEFTPWYIKASRRGHDTVGSLVDFIDERQPQAQAETTAGGEATLDNGLEPLDSEAA
;
A
#
# COMPACT_ATOMS: atom_id res chain seq x y z
N MET A 1 6.73 -6.13 -7.06
CA MET A 1 7.26 -7.27 -6.29
C MET A 1 6.41 -8.49 -6.61
N HIS A 2 6.94 -9.71 -6.57
CA HIS A 2 6.11 -10.91 -6.63
C HIS A 2 5.41 -11.14 -5.28
N ARG A 3 4.19 -11.71 -5.28
CA ARG A 3 3.42 -12.10 -4.06
C ARG A 3 4.28 -12.78 -2.99
N GLN A 4 5.23 -13.63 -3.40
CA GLN A 4 6.12 -14.34 -2.48
C GLN A 4 7.12 -13.42 -1.76
N GLU A 5 7.62 -12.38 -2.43
CA GLU A 5 8.49 -11.36 -1.83
C GLU A 5 7.70 -10.50 -0.83
N ILE A 6 6.45 -10.17 -1.17
CA ILE A 6 5.54 -9.45 -0.26
C ILE A 6 5.27 -10.29 1.00
N LEU A 7 5.03 -11.59 0.84
CA LEU A 7 4.83 -12.50 1.98
C LEU A 7 6.06 -12.58 2.87
N ASP A 8 7.25 -12.74 2.30
CA ASP A 8 8.50 -12.77 3.07
C ASP A 8 8.74 -11.45 3.82
N HIS A 9 8.46 -10.32 3.15
CA HIS A 9 8.60 -9.00 3.73
C HIS A 9 7.61 -8.78 4.89
N VAL A 10 6.32 -9.09 4.69
CA VAL A 10 5.29 -9.01 5.75
C VAL A 10 5.68 -9.92 6.92
N ARG A 11 6.11 -11.15 6.66
CA ARG A 11 6.60 -12.07 7.69
C ARG A 11 7.74 -11.47 8.49
N ASN A 12 8.74 -10.87 7.84
CA ASN A 12 9.87 -10.25 8.53
C ASN A 12 9.42 -9.10 9.45
N ILE A 13 8.49 -8.26 8.99
CA ILE A 13 7.94 -7.17 9.82
C ILE A 13 7.15 -7.71 11.01
N ILE A 14 6.36 -8.78 10.81
CA ILE A 14 5.63 -9.45 11.88
C ILE A 14 6.59 -9.94 12.97
N LEU A 15 7.65 -10.66 12.59
CA LEU A 15 8.65 -11.18 13.52
C LEU A 15 9.40 -10.05 14.24
N ALA A 16 9.66 -8.93 13.56
CA ALA A 16 10.27 -7.75 14.15
C ALA A 16 9.32 -6.97 15.09
N THR A 17 8.01 -7.15 14.94
CA THR A 17 6.99 -6.48 15.77
C THR A 17 6.61 -7.31 16.98
N HIS A 18 6.57 -8.63 16.83
CA HIS A 18 6.19 -9.57 17.88
C HIS A 18 7.28 -10.64 18.06
N THR A 19 8.20 -10.36 18.99
CA THR A 19 9.45 -11.11 19.22
C THR A 19 9.27 -12.54 19.75
N GLY A 20 8.03 -12.96 20.04
CA GLY A 20 7.71 -14.30 20.51
C GLY A 20 7.35 -15.31 19.42
N LEU A 21 7.31 -14.90 18.15
CA LEU A 21 6.95 -15.76 17.02
C LEU A 21 8.18 -16.25 16.26
N TYR A 22 8.06 -17.45 15.69
CA TYR A 22 9.04 -18.00 14.76
C TYR A 22 8.50 -17.90 13.33
N PRO A 23 9.39 -17.92 12.32
CA PRO A 23 8.98 -17.87 10.92
C PRO A 23 8.03 -19.00 10.50
N ASP A 24 8.07 -20.15 11.21
CA ASP A 24 7.18 -21.29 10.98
C ASP A 24 5.74 -21.02 11.47
N ASP A 25 5.58 -20.17 12.50
CA ASP A 25 4.26 -19.78 13.02
C ASP A 25 3.53 -18.82 12.08
N VAL A 26 4.27 -18.08 11.23
CA VAL A 26 3.71 -17.04 10.36
C VAL A 26 3.37 -17.61 8.99
N ASN A 27 2.12 -18.09 8.85
CA ASN A 27 1.57 -18.65 7.61
C ASN A 27 0.57 -17.68 6.93
N GLU A 28 0.31 -17.85 5.64
CA GLU A 28 -0.67 -17.01 4.91
C GLU A 28 -2.10 -17.17 5.45
N PHE A 29 -2.41 -18.31 6.04
CA PHE A 29 -3.70 -18.60 6.67
C PHE A 29 -3.78 -18.18 8.14
N SER A 30 -2.65 -17.83 8.77
CA SER A 30 -2.60 -17.41 10.17
C SER A 30 -3.32 -16.07 10.36
N SER A 31 -4.21 -16.02 11.34
CA SER A 31 -4.88 -14.80 11.76
C SER A 31 -3.94 -13.98 12.64
N MET A 32 -3.71 -12.72 12.28
CA MET A 32 -2.82 -11.84 13.01
C MET A 32 -3.29 -11.62 14.44
N THR A 33 -4.60 -11.48 14.67
CA THR A 33 -5.12 -11.24 16.03
C THR A 33 -5.36 -12.52 16.82
N TYR A 34 -5.82 -13.60 16.18
CA TYR A 34 -6.24 -14.82 16.87
C TYR A 34 -5.14 -15.88 16.97
N ASP A 35 -4.38 -16.08 15.89
CA ASP A 35 -3.34 -17.11 15.79
C ASP A 35 -2.00 -16.56 16.28
N LEU A 36 -1.63 -15.37 15.78
CA LEU A 36 -0.37 -14.71 16.11
C LEU A 36 -0.46 -13.82 17.37
N GLY A 37 -1.65 -13.60 17.90
CA GLY A 37 -1.87 -12.83 19.13
C GLY A 37 -1.51 -11.34 19.02
N MET A 38 -1.57 -10.74 17.82
CA MET A 38 -1.29 -9.32 17.64
C MET A 38 -2.42 -8.44 18.17
N ASP A 39 -2.09 -7.59 19.12
CA ASP A 39 -2.93 -6.47 19.52
C ASP A 39 -3.02 -5.37 18.45
N SER A 40 -3.99 -4.45 18.63
CA SER A 40 -4.16 -3.28 17.77
C SER A 40 -2.87 -2.47 17.61
N PHE A 41 -2.07 -2.34 18.67
CA PHE A 41 -0.79 -1.62 18.63
C PHE A 41 0.25 -2.32 17.75
N HIS A 42 0.31 -3.65 17.79
CA HIS A 42 1.19 -4.44 16.94
C HIS A 42 0.77 -4.32 15.47
N LEU A 43 -0.53 -4.39 15.19
CA LEU A 43 -1.07 -4.16 13.84
C LEU A 43 -0.76 -2.75 13.32
N GLU A 44 -1.00 -1.72 14.14
CA GLU A 44 -0.71 -0.34 13.76
C GLU A 44 0.79 -0.10 13.52
N SER A 45 1.66 -0.70 14.35
CA SER A 45 3.12 -0.62 14.17
C SER A 45 3.57 -1.33 12.88
N MET A 46 3.06 -2.54 12.63
CA MET A 46 3.35 -3.30 11.41
C MET A 46 2.87 -2.55 10.16
N ILE A 47 1.64 -2.04 10.16
CA ILE A 47 1.09 -1.30 9.02
C ILE A 47 1.82 0.03 8.82
N SER A 48 2.19 0.73 9.88
CA SER A 48 3.01 1.95 9.78
C SER A 48 4.35 1.68 9.09
N ARG A 49 5.01 0.56 9.39
CA ARG A 49 6.25 0.13 8.71
C ARG A 49 6.01 -0.22 7.24
N LEU A 50 4.94 -0.97 6.96
CA LEU A 50 4.56 -1.30 5.57
C LEU A 50 4.22 -0.07 4.73
N LYS A 51 3.61 0.96 5.35
CA LYS A 51 3.30 2.24 4.69
C LYS A 51 4.56 3.03 4.33
N ASP A 52 5.58 2.98 5.17
CA ASP A 52 6.88 3.64 4.93
C ASP A 52 7.61 2.99 3.75
N GLU A 53 7.63 1.66 3.70
CA GLU A 53 8.32 0.89 2.66
C GLU A 53 7.55 0.85 1.32
N VAL A 54 6.22 0.73 1.38
CA VAL A 54 5.33 0.67 0.21
C VAL A 54 4.58 1.99 0.05
N ALA A 55 5.36 3.07 -0.03
CA ALA A 55 4.87 4.42 -0.24
C ALA A 55 3.82 4.42 -1.37
N ASN A 56 2.63 4.98 -1.10
CA ASN A 56 1.45 5.06 -1.98
C ASN A 56 0.38 3.94 -1.85
N ILE A 57 0.30 3.20 -0.74
CA ILE A 57 -0.84 2.31 -0.44
C ILE A 57 -1.63 2.79 0.79
N GLU A 58 -2.93 3.02 0.60
CA GLU A 58 -3.88 3.29 1.69
C GLU A 58 -4.40 1.98 2.29
N PHE A 59 -4.03 1.69 3.54
CA PHE A 59 -4.40 0.44 4.25
C PHE A 59 -5.78 0.50 4.95
N THR A 60 -6.45 1.66 4.96
CA THR A 60 -7.80 1.83 5.52
C THR A 60 -8.81 0.77 5.05
N PRO A 61 -8.95 0.49 3.73
CA PRO A 61 -9.87 -0.56 3.27
C PRO A 61 -9.48 -1.97 3.74
N TRP A 62 -8.18 -2.23 3.93
CA TRP A 62 -7.72 -3.48 4.51
C TRP A 62 -8.15 -3.60 5.98
N TYR A 63 -8.00 -2.54 6.77
CA TYR A 63 -8.45 -2.53 8.17
C TYR A 63 -9.95 -2.84 8.31
N ILE A 64 -10.78 -2.27 7.42
CA ILE A 64 -12.23 -2.53 7.42
C ILE A 64 -12.51 -4.01 7.11
N LYS A 65 -11.75 -4.60 6.18
CA LYS A 65 -11.83 -6.03 5.86
C LYS A 65 -11.36 -6.88 7.05
N ALA A 66 -10.19 -6.58 7.63
CA ALA A 66 -9.59 -7.27 8.76
C ALA A 66 -10.43 -7.18 10.05
N SER A 67 -11.20 -6.11 10.22
CA SER A 67 -12.15 -5.97 11.32
C SER A 67 -13.29 -7.00 11.26
N ARG A 68 -13.48 -7.67 10.11
CA ARG A 68 -14.42 -8.79 9.98
C ARG A 68 -13.72 -10.07 10.44
N ARG A 69 -14.43 -10.86 11.24
CA ARG A 69 -13.91 -12.10 11.81
C ARG A 69 -13.38 -13.03 10.71
N GLY A 70 -12.10 -13.42 10.81
CA GLY A 70 -11.45 -14.35 9.89
C GLY A 70 -10.85 -13.71 8.64
N HIS A 71 -10.78 -12.38 8.57
CA HIS A 71 -10.19 -11.66 7.44
C HIS A 71 -8.88 -10.93 7.77
N ASP A 72 -8.48 -10.91 9.04
CA ASP A 72 -7.22 -10.39 9.56
C ASP A 72 -6.06 -11.38 9.36
N THR A 73 -6.00 -12.09 8.22
CA THR A 73 -4.93 -13.06 7.94
C THR A 73 -3.74 -12.43 7.23
N VAL A 74 -2.55 -13.01 7.43
CA VAL A 74 -1.32 -12.56 6.75
C VAL A 74 -1.50 -12.59 5.24
N GLY A 75 -2.11 -13.65 4.70
CA GLY A 75 -2.41 -13.80 3.28
C GLY A 75 -3.38 -12.75 2.77
N SER A 76 -4.38 -12.33 3.56
CA SER A 76 -5.32 -11.26 3.21
C SER A 76 -4.62 -9.91 3.09
N LEU A 77 -3.59 -9.65 3.90
CA LEU A 77 -2.75 -8.44 3.80
C LEU A 77 -1.81 -8.50 2.58
N VAL A 78 -1.18 -9.64 2.35
CA VAL A 78 -0.30 -9.85 1.19
C VAL A 78 -1.06 -9.70 -0.12
N ASP A 79 -2.23 -10.33 -0.23
CA ASP A 79 -3.15 -10.21 -1.36
C ASP A 79 -3.56 -8.75 -1.59
N PHE A 80 -3.91 -8.05 -0.51
CA PHE A 80 -4.28 -6.63 -0.57
C PHE A 80 -3.15 -5.73 -1.09
N ILE A 81 -1.90 -6.01 -0.70
CA ILE A 81 -0.70 -5.28 -1.15
C ILE A 81 -0.39 -5.65 -2.60
N ASP A 82 -0.46 -6.93 -2.97
CA ASP A 82 -0.23 -7.43 -4.34
C ASP A 82 -1.20 -6.78 -5.34
N GLU A 83 -2.49 -6.71 -5.00
CA GLU A 83 -3.52 -6.05 -5.81
C GLU A 83 -3.33 -4.53 -5.97
N ARG A 84 -2.67 -3.88 -4.99
CA ARG A 84 -2.51 -2.42 -4.92
C ARG A 84 -1.12 -1.92 -5.25
N GLN A 85 -0.14 -2.81 -5.34
CA GLN A 85 1.11 -2.47 -5.97
C GLN A 85 0.74 -2.05 -7.40
N PRO A 86 0.95 -0.77 -7.78
CA PRO A 86 0.88 -0.44 -9.19
C PRO A 86 1.85 -1.41 -9.86
N GLN A 87 1.43 -2.05 -10.95
CA GLN A 87 2.39 -2.62 -11.86
C GLN A 87 3.37 -1.48 -12.15
N ALA A 88 4.56 -1.54 -11.56
CA ALA A 88 5.56 -0.49 -11.64
C ALA A 88 6.16 -0.56 -13.05
N GLN A 89 5.33 -0.24 -14.04
CA GLN A 89 5.54 -0.08 -15.48
C GLN A 89 4.17 0.04 -16.16
N ALA A 90 3.51 1.18 -15.90
CA ALA A 90 2.73 1.85 -16.91
C ALA A 90 3.05 3.35 -16.78
N GLU A 91 4.26 3.69 -17.23
CA GLU A 91 4.68 5.02 -17.65
C GLU A 91 3.52 5.64 -18.47
N THR A 92 3.06 6.86 -18.26
CA THR A 92 3.77 8.08 -18.62
C THR A 92 2.87 9.25 -18.23
N THR A 93 3.42 10.18 -17.45
CA THR A 93 3.29 11.64 -17.59
C THR A 93 2.19 12.12 -18.56
N ALA A 94 0.96 12.25 -18.07
CA ALA A 94 -0.09 12.98 -18.78
C ALA A 94 -0.28 14.36 -18.12
N GLY A 95 0.40 15.36 -18.71
CA GLY A 95 -0.13 16.72 -18.81
C GLY A 95 0.01 17.62 -17.60
N GLY A 96 1.24 17.89 -17.17
CA GLY A 96 1.55 18.94 -16.20
C GLY A 96 2.44 20.03 -16.80
N GLU A 97 1.97 20.72 -17.85
CA GLU A 97 2.56 22.00 -18.26
C GLU A 97 1.50 23.09 -18.24
N ALA A 98 1.49 23.80 -17.12
CA ALA A 98 0.87 25.10 -16.98
C ALA A 98 1.86 26.18 -17.46
N THR A 99 1.44 27.00 -18.40
CA THR A 99 1.92 28.37 -18.64
C THR A 99 0.70 29.10 -19.23
N LEU A 100 -0.17 29.67 -18.40
CA LEU A 100 -0.12 31.04 -17.87
C LEU A 100 -0.07 32.12 -18.96
N ASP A 101 -1.16 32.89 -18.99
CA ASP A 101 -1.19 34.36 -19.09
C ASP A 101 -1.02 34.98 -20.50
N ASN A 102 -2.11 35.36 -21.18
CA ASN A 102 -2.78 36.68 -21.14
C ASN A 102 -2.18 37.70 -22.12
N GLY A 103 -2.88 37.92 -23.23
CA GLY A 103 -2.54 38.91 -24.25
C GLY A 103 -3.76 39.23 -25.11
N LEU A 104 -4.74 39.88 -24.50
CA LEU A 104 -5.82 40.56 -25.21
C LEU A 104 -5.27 41.84 -25.84
N GLU A 105 -5.07 41.89 -27.16
CA GLU A 105 -5.19 43.14 -27.93
C GLU A 105 -5.83 42.89 -29.31
N PRO A 106 -6.89 43.65 -29.67
CA PRO A 106 -7.56 43.58 -30.97
C PRO A 106 -7.04 44.64 -31.96
N LEU A 107 -7.14 44.32 -33.27
CA LEU A 107 -7.24 45.21 -34.44
C LEU A 107 -6.08 46.19 -34.73
N ASP A 108 -5.26 45.88 -35.75
CA ASP A 108 -5.13 46.72 -36.96
C ASP A 108 -4.28 46.00 -38.04
N SER A 109 -4.46 46.38 -39.31
CA SER A 109 -3.72 45.96 -40.53
C SER A 109 -4.35 44.90 -41.43
N GLU A 110 -5.26 45.33 -42.30
CA GLU A 110 -5.26 44.84 -43.69
C GLU A 110 -5.18 46.05 -44.62
N ALA A 111 -4.04 46.18 -45.29
CA ALA A 111 -3.82 47.07 -46.42
C ALA A 111 -3.59 46.19 -47.65
N ALA A 112 -4.48 46.27 -48.63
CA ALA A 112 -4.22 46.02 -50.05
C ALA A 112 -5.39 46.58 -50.89
#